data_AF-A0AAW2SSL4-F1
#
_entry.id   AF-A0AAW2SSL4-F1
#
_cell.length_a   1.000
_cell.length_b   1.000
_cell.length_c   1.000
_cell.angle_alpha   90.00
_cell.angle_beta   90.00
_cell.angle_gamma   90.00
#
_symmetry.space_group_name_H-M   'P 1'
#
loop_
_entity.id
_entity.type
_entity.pdbx_description
1 polymer ?
#
loop_
_entity_poly.entity_id
_entity_poly.type
_entity_poly.pdbx_seq_one_letter_code
_entity_poly.pdbx_strand_id
1 'polypeptide(L)'
;MKLQGVDHPRMSLVSVPRNGNNYFSWVRSVKFALGAKQKLGFIDGSCQKQTDDQNEIEQRERTDCMVMSWILNSYLKILRKPFFIQHLQETSSLD
;
A
#
# COMPACT_ATOMS: atom_id res chain seq x y z
N MET A 1 -5.20 -0.57 -17.56
CA MET A 1 -4.81 0.61 -16.73
C MET A 1 -3.28 0.69 -16.62
N LYS A 2 -2.63 1.73 -17.15
CA LYS A 2 -1.17 1.91 -17.03
C LYS A 2 -0.78 2.43 -15.63
N LEU A 3 0.39 2.01 -15.14
CA LEU A 3 1.03 2.63 -13.98
C LEU A 3 1.68 3.94 -14.43
N GLN A 4 1.43 5.02 -13.69
CA GLN A 4 2.05 6.31 -13.97
C GLN A 4 3.48 6.27 -13.44
N GLY A 5 4.46 6.88 -14.14
CA GLY A 5 5.89 6.79 -13.80
C GLY A 5 6.30 7.37 -12.42
N VAL A 6 5.34 7.92 -11.67
CA VAL A 6 5.53 8.53 -10.34
C VAL A 6 5.10 7.59 -9.20
N ASP A 7 4.49 6.44 -9.52
CA ASP A 7 3.99 5.50 -8.53
C ASP A 7 5.12 4.62 -7.96
N HIS A 8 5.60 4.96 -6.76
CA HIS A 8 6.63 4.19 -6.06
C HIS A 8 6.09 3.48 -4.80
N PRO A 9 6.45 2.21 -4.51
CA PRO A 9 5.89 1.44 -3.38
C PRO A 9 6.11 2.08 -2.00
N ARG A 10 7.19 2.87 -1.87
CA ARG A 10 7.53 3.59 -0.63
C ARG A 10 6.70 4.86 -0.41
N MET A 11 5.80 5.23 -1.33
CA MET A 11 4.96 6.41 -1.20
C MET A 11 4.01 6.24 -0.03
N SER A 12 3.83 7.29 0.76
CA SER A 12 2.79 7.33 1.78
C SER A 12 1.50 7.84 1.11
N LEU A 13 0.42 7.05 1.09
CA LEU A 13 -0.88 7.51 0.59
C LEU A 13 -1.47 8.62 1.43
N VAL A 14 -1.21 8.60 2.73
CA VAL A 14 -1.76 9.55 3.71
C VAL A 14 -0.65 10.10 4.59
N SER A 15 -0.73 11.38 4.92
CA SER A 15 0.24 12.07 5.80
C SER A 15 0.10 11.60 7.25
N VAL A 16 -1.14 11.37 7.69
CA VAL A 16 -1.48 10.95 9.05
C VAL A 16 -1.53 9.41 9.13
N PRO A 17 -0.66 8.77 9.94
CA PRO A 17 -0.73 7.34 10.22
C PRO A 17 -2.06 6.93 10.82
N ARG A 18 -2.48 5.68 10.61
CA ARG A 18 -3.54 5.11 11.43
C ARG A 18 -3.10 5.05 12.90
N ASN A 19 -3.95 5.50 13.81
CA ASN A 19 -3.82 5.34 15.26
C ASN A 19 -5.08 4.65 15.81
N GLY A 20 -5.16 4.45 17.13
CA GLY A 20 -6.30 3.75 17.75
C GLY A 20 -7.66 4.40 17.52
N ASN A 21 -7.72 5.70 17.26
CA ASN A 21 -8.96 6.48 17.26
C ASN A 21 -9.32 7.13 15.91
N ASN A 22 -8.49 6.98 14.87
CA ASN A 22 -8.66 7.71 13.61
C ASN A 22 -9.05 6.83 12.41
N TYR A 23 -9.54 5.61 12.65
CA TYR A 23 -9.84 4.65 11.59
C TYR A 23 -10.69 5.23 10.44
N PHE A 24 -11.82 5.89 10.76
CA PHE A 24 -12.70 6.47 9.75
C PHE A 24 -12.01 7.57 8.92
N SER A 25 -11.27 8.47 9.58
CA SER A 25 -10.51 9.54 8.92
C SER A 25 -9.39 8.98 8.05
N TRP A 26 -8.72 7.91 8.51
CA TRP A 26 -7.69 7.21 7.76
C TRP A 26 -8.28 6.52 6.53
N VAL A 27 -9.38 5.76 6.66
CA VAL A 27 -10.08 5.10 5.54
C VAL A 27 -10.50 6.14 4.50
N ARG A 28 -11.11 7.24 4.92
CA ARG A 28 -11.50 8.34 4.01
C ARG A 28 -10.30 8.90 3.26
N SER A 29 -9.18 9.12 3.96
CA SER A 29 -7.96 9.66 3.35
C SER A 29 -7.32 8.69 2.35
N VAL A 30 -7.28 7.39 2.66
CA VAL A 30 -6.82 6.33 1.74
C VAL A 30 -7.70 6.29 0.50
N LYS A 31 -9.03 6.35 0.64
CA LYS A 31 -9.96 6.39 -0.49
C LYS A 31 -9.73 7.62 -1.38
N PHE A 32 -9.55 8.81 -0.81
CA PHE A 32 -9.24 10.01 -1.59
C PHE A 32 -7.92 9.89 -2.35
N ALA A 33 -6.87 9.43 -1.69
CA ALA A 33 -5.54 9.28 -2.30
C ALA A 33 -5.55 8.25 -3.45
N LEU A 34 -6.25 7.13 -3.29
CA LEU A 34 -6.45 6.15 -4.35
C LEU A 34 -7.36 6.67 -5.48
N GLY A 35 -8.40 7.43 -5.15
CA GLY A 35 -9.27 8.10 -6.12
C GLY A 35 -8.51 9.07 -7.01
N ALA A 36 -7.65 9.92 -6.43
CA ALA A 36 -6.79 10.84 -7.17
C ALA A 36 -5.82 10.12 -8.13
N LYS A 37 -5.47 8.86 -7.82
CA LYS A 37 -4.62 8.00 -8.66
C LYS A 37 -5.39 7.10 -9.63
N GLN A 38 -6.72 7.19 -9.65
CA GLN A 38 -7.59 6.29 -10.41
C GLN A 38 -7.37 4.80 -10.06
N LYS A 39 -7.00 4.53 -8.80
CA LYS A 39 -6.78 3.18 -8.26
C LYS A 39 -7.84 2.74 -7.26
N LEU A 40 -8.87 3.56 -7.05
CA LEU A 40 -9.96 3.24 -6.11
C LEU A 40 -10.67 1.92 -6.46
N GLY A 41 -10.77 1.63 -7.76
CA GLY A 41 -11.37 0.40 -8.27
C GLY A 41 -10.73 -0.91 -7.78
N PHE A 42 -9.47 -0.85 -7.33
CA PHE A 42 -8.76 -2.00 -6.75
C PHE A 42 -9.25 -2.34 -5.34
N ILE A 43 -9.86 -1.39 -4.62
CA ILE A 43 -10.34 -1.61 -3.25
C ILE A 43 -11.86 -1.74 -3.14
N ASP A 44 -12.62 -1.08 -4.01
CA ASP A 44 -14.09 -1.16 -4.00
C ASP A 44 -14.65 -2.24 -4.95
N GLY A 45 -13.79 -2.89 -5.73
CA GLY A 45 -14.17 -3.95 -6.67
C GLY A 45 -14.78 -3.45 -7.99
N SER A 46 -14.85 -2.14 -8.21
CA SER A 46 -15.34 -1.57 -9.48
C SER A 46 -14.37 -1.81 -10.65
N CYS A 47 -13.09 -2.12 -10.40
CA CYS A 47 -12.19 -2.63 -11.43
C CYS A 47 -12.59 -4.06 -11.82
N GLN A 48 -13.44 -4.17 -12.84
CA GLN A 48 -13.84 -5.45 -13.44
C GLN A 48 -12.61 -6.23 -13.95
N LYS A 49 -12.57 -7.54 -13.68
CA LYS A 49 -11.52 -8.48 -14.11
C LYS A 49 -11.78 -9.04 -15.52
N GLN A 50 -12.23 -8.19 -16.45
CA GLN A 50 -12.67 -8.62 -17.77
C GLN A 50 -11.57 -8.44 -18.82
N THR A 51 -10.44 -9.14 -18.65
CA THR A 51 -9.41 -9.18 -19.70
C THR A 51 -8.79 -10.58 -19.77
N ASP A 52 -8.75 -11.13 -20.99
CA ASP A 52 -8.02 -12.36 -21.36
C ASP A 52 -6.58 -12.09 -21.85
N ASP A 53 -6.17 -10.83 -21.96
CA ASP A 53 -4.80 -10.41 -22.26
C ASP A 53 -3.88 -10.61 -21.03
N GLN A 54 -2.92 -11.52 -21.18
CA GLN A 54 -1.89 -11.82 -20.19
C GLN A 54 -1.12 -10.58 -19.72
N ASN A 55 -0.85 -9.61 -20.60
CA ASN A 55 -0.11 -8.39 -20.25
C ASN A 55 -0.93 -7.53 -19.28
N GLU A 56 -2.23 -7.39 -19.52
CA GLU A 56 -3.11 -6.63 -18.63
C GLU A 56 -3.32 -7.32 -17.29
N ILE A 57 -3.33 -8.66 -17.26
CA ILE A 57 -3.36 -9.45 -16.02
C ILE A 57 -2.13 -9.14 -15.18
N GLU A 58 -0.92 -9.27 -15.74
CA GLU A 58 0.33 -8.95 -15.03
C GLU A 58 0.35 -7.49 -14.55
N GLN A 59 -0.11 -6.56 -15.39
CA GLN A 59 -0.15 -5.15 -15.05
C GLN A 59 -1.13 -4.86 -13.90
N ARG A 60 -2.25 -5.58 -13.85
CA ARG A 60 -3.22 -5.53 -12.76
C ARG A 60 -2.63 -6.08 -11.47
N GLU A 61 -1.94 -7.21 -11.52
CA GLU A 61 -1.26 -7.82 -10.37
C GLU A 61 -0.18 -6.89 -9.79
N ARG A 62 0.66 -6.30 -10.66
CA ARG A 62 1.65 -5.31 -10.22
C ARG A 62 1.00 -4.11 -9.55
N THR A 63 -0.12 -3.63 -10.10
CA THR A 63 -0.87 -2.50 -9.52
C THR A 63 -1.47 -2.88 -8.16
N ASP A 64 -2.02 -4.09 -8.03
CA ASP A 64 -2.58 -4.61 -6.78
C ASP A 64 -1.52 -4.68 -5.67
N CYS A 65 -0.36 -5.28 -5.97
CA CYS A 65 0.79 -5.32 -5.07
C CYS A 65 1.25 -3.92 -4.62
N MET A 66 1.16 -2.91 -5.49
CA MET A 66 1.50 -1.53 -5.13
C MET A 66 0.45 -0.87 -4.24
N VAL A 67 -0.84 -1.04 -4.54
CA VAL A 67 -1.93 -0.55 -3.69
C VAL A 67 -1.82 -1.16 -2.30
N MET A 68 -1.56 -2.46 -2.20
CA MET A 68 -1.31 -3.16 -0.94
C MET A 68 -0.09 -2.58 -0.20
N SER A 69 1.03 -2.39 -0.89
CA SER A 69 2.25 -1.81 -0.31
C SER A 69 1.99 -0.42 0.27
N TRP A 70 1.20 0.41 -0.42
CA TRP A 70 0.85 1.74 0.07
C TRP A 70 -0.08 1.72 1.28
N ILE A 71 -1.09 0.85 1.28
CA ILE A 71 -2.00 0.67 2.42
C ILE A 71 -1.19 0.21 3.63
N LEU A 72 -0.35 -0.81 3.46
CA LEU A 72 0.54 -1.33 4.51
C LEU A 72 1.49 -0.25 5.03
N ASN A 73 2.16 0.50 4.15
CA ASN A 73 3.06 1.58 4.57
C ASN A 73 2.33 2.70 5.32
N SER A 74 1.08 2.99 4.97
CA SER A 74 0.25 3.96 5.68
C SER A 74 -0.25 3.47 7.04
N TYR A 75 -0.40 2.16 7.20
CA TYR A 75 -0.81 1.50 8.43
C TYR A 75 0.38 1.33 9.39
N LEU A 76 1.54 0.92 8.87
CA LEU A 76 2.70 0.46 9.63
C LEU A 76 3.63 1.57 10.13
N LYS A 77 3.30 2.87 9.95
CA LYS A 77 4.12 3.95 10.54
C LYS A 77 4.25 3.83 12.07
N ILE A 78 3.31 3.16 12.76
CA ILE A 78 3.40 2.85 14.20
C ILE A 78 4.40 1.71 14.50
N LEU A 79 4.56 0.74 13.60
CA LEU A 79 5.46 -0.41 13.77
C LEU A 79 6.89 -0.15 13.27
N ARG A 80 7.20 1.08 12.82
CA ARG A 80 8.56 1.50 12.43
C ARG A 80 9.45 1.87 13.63
N LYS A 81 8.99 1.67 14.86
CA LYS A 81 9.86 1.57 16.06
C LYS A 81 10.35 0.12 16.23
N PRO A 82 11.53 -0.10 16.83
CA PRO A 82 12.58 -1.01 16.33
C PRO A 82 12.36 -2.50 16.67
N PHE A 83 11.14 -3.02 16.61
CA PHE A 83 10.93 -4.44 16.87
C PHE A 83 11.62 -5.34 15.83
N PHE A 84 11.74 -4.86 14.58
CA PHE A 84 12.41 -5.59 13.51
C PHE A 84 13.94 -5.41 13.46
N ILE A 85 14.49 -4.31 13.99
CA ILE A 85 15.95 -4.05 13.94
C ILE A 85 16.66 -4.63 15.17
N GLN A 86 15.98 -4.69 16.32
CA GLN A 86 16.58 -5.21 17.54
C GLN A 86 16.80 -6.74 17.48
N HIS A 87 15.86 -7.49 16.89
CA HIS A 87 16.01 -8.94 16.77
C HIS A 87 17.05 -9.39 15.73
N LEU A 88 17.41 -8.55 14.76
CA LEU A 88 18.47 -8.87 13.78
C LEU A 88 19.88 -8.53 14.28
N GLN A 89 20.04 -7.68 15.31
CA GLN A 89 21.35 -7.42 15.93
C GLN A 89 21.71 -8.45 17.00
N GLU A 90 20.73 -9.01 17.72
CA GLU A 90 20.97 -10.06 18.74
C GLU A 90 21.41 -11.39 18.11
N THR A 91 20.93 -11.73 16.91
CA THR A 91 21.34 -12.95 16.18
C THR A 91 22.70 -12.84 15.49
N SER A 92 23.30 -11.65 15.42
CA SER A 92 24.63 -11.42 14.84
C SER A 92 25.73 -11.26 15.89
N SER A 93 25.39 -11.30 17.18
CA SER A 93 26.33 -11.19 18.30
C SER A 93 26.53 -12.54 19.03
N LEU A 94 25.99 -13.63 18.47
CA LEU A 94 26.21 -15.01 18.88
C LEU A 94 26.79 -15.80 17.70
N ASP A 95 27.93 -15.34 17.20
CA ASP A 95 28.96 -16.12 16.49
C ASP A 95 30.33 -15.56 16.89
#